data_AF-A0A2V7AFZ6-F1
#
_entry.id   AF-A0A2V7AFZ6-F1
#
_cell.length_a   1.000
_cell.length_b   1.000
_cell.length_c   1.000
_cell.angle_alpha   90.00
_cell.angle_beta   90.00
_cell.angle_gamma   90.00
#
_symmetry.space_group_name_H-M   'P 1'
#
loop_
_entity.id
_entity.type
_entity.pdbx_description
1 polymer ?
#
loop_
_entity_poly.entity_id
_entity_poly.type
_entity_poly.pdbx_seq_one_letter_code
_entity_poly.pdbx_strand_id
1 'polypeptide(L)' 'MDASEKRERATELWQEAYRRQMKGELDRAIELYKRSLEAWPTAEAHTFLGWTYSFQGRIEEATAECL' A
#
# COMPACT_ATOMS: atom_id res chain seq x y z
N MET A 1 -10.98 19.17 -0.08
CA MET A 1 -11.08 17.73 0.15
C MET A 1 -11.32 17.51 1.61
N ASP A 2 -12.52 17.01 1.91
CA ASP A 2 -12.94 16.58 3.24
C ASP A 2 -12.10 15.37 3.70
N ALA A 3 -11.95 15.21 5.02
CA ALA A 3 -11.20 14.10 5.60
C ALA A 3 -11.84 12.74 5.23
N SER A 4 -13.16 12.71 5.06
CA SER A 4 -13.89 11.54 4.57
C SER A 4 -13.46 11.16 3.15
N GLU A 5 -13.43 12.14 2.23
CA GLU A 5 -13.03 11.93 0.83
C GLU A 5 -11.59 11.41 0.72
N LYS A 6 -10.67 11.91 1.55
CA LYS A 6 -9.28 11.44 1.57
C LYS A 6 -9.16 9.98 2.03
N ARG A 7 -9.92 9.60 3.06
CA ARG A 7 -9.95 8.22 3.58
C ARG A 7 -10.58 7.25 2.60
N GLU A 8 -11.67 7.65 1.94
CA GLU A 8 -12.30 6.85 0.89
C GLU A 8 -11.32 6.65 -0.28
N ARG A 9 -10.66 7.73 -0.72
CA ARG A 9 -9.66 7.65 -1.77
C ARG A 9 -8.49 6.73 -1.44
N ALA A 10 -7.97 6.82 -0.21
CA ALA A 10 -6.93 5.91 0.26
C ALA A 10 -7.43 4.45 0.27
N THR A 11 -8.69 4.23 0.65
CA THR A 11 -9.33 2.91 0.67
C THR A 11 -9.38 2.29 -0.73
N GLU A 12 -9.84 3.04 -1.73
CA GLU A 12 -9.86 2.57 -3.11
C GLU A 12 -8.45 2.21 -3.62
N LEU A 13 -7.46 3.04 -3.28
CA LEU A 13 -6.08 2.88 -3.74
C LEU A 13 -5.43 1.62 -3.15
N TRP A 14 -5.57 1.36 -1.85
CA TRP A 14 -4.97 0.15 -1.25
C TRP A 14 -5.71 -1.11 -1.71
N GLN A 15 -7.03 -1.06 -1.94
CA GLN A 15 -7.77 -2.21 -2.47
C GLN A 15 -7.35 -2.55 -3.90
N GLU A 16 -7.10 -1.54 -4.74
CA GLU A 16 -6.55 -1.77 -6.08
C GLU A 16 -5.11 -2.29 -5.99
N ALA A 17 -4.28 -1.74 -5.10
CA ALA A 17 -2.92 -2.24 -4.84
C ALA A 17 -2.94 -3.72 -4.47
N TYR A 18 -3.86 -4.13 -3.60
CA TYR A 18 -4.03 -5.53 -3.19
C TYR A 18 -4.40 -6.43 -4.36
N ARG A 19 -5.30 -5.99 -5.25
CA ARG A 19 -5.62 -6.75 -6.47
C ARG A 19 -4.41 -6.93 -7.38
N ARG A 20 -3.53 -5.93 -7.47
CA ARG A 20 -2.27 -6.00 -8.24
C ARG A 20 -1.27 -6.95 -7.60
N GLN A 21 -1.11 -6.87 -6.28
CA GLN A 21 -0.27 -7.77 -5.50
C GLN A 21 -0.68 -9.23 -5.71
N MET A 22 -1.98 -9.53 -5.64
CA MET A 22 -2.51 -10.88 -5.87
C MET A 22 -2.31 -11.41 -7.30
N LYS A 23 -2.08 -10.52 -8.27
CA LYS A 23 -1.73 -10.89 -9.65
C LYS A 23 -0.21 -11.04 -9.87
N GLY A 24 0.60 -10.80 -8.85
CA GLY A 24 2.06 -10.75 -8.97
C GLY A 24 2.59 -9.46 -9.58
N GLU A 25 1.75 -8.45 -9.79
CA GLU A 25 2.13 -7.12 -10.31
C GLU A 25 2.70 -6.26 -9.16
N LEU A 26 3.78 -6.74 -8.52
CA LEU A 26 4.27 -6.23 -7.23
C LEU A 26 4.73 -4.76 -7.29
N ASP A 27 5.44 -4.35 -8.35
CA ASP A 27 5.87 -2.94 -8.50
C ASP A 27 4.68 -1.99 -8.60
N ARG A 28 3.63 -2.41 -9.34
CA ARG A 28 2.41 -1.62 -9.48
C ARG A 28 1.63 -1.56 -8.18
N ALA A 29 1.62 -2.64 -7.40
CA ALA A 29 1.03 -2.66 -6.07
C ALA A 29 1.74 -1.66 -5.13
N ILE A 30 3.08 -1.64 -5.14
CA ILE A 30 3.87 -0.69 -4.34
C ILE A 30 3.53 0.76 -4.65
N GLU A 31 3.46 1.14 -5.94
CA GLU A 31 3.07 2.49 -6.35
C GLU A 31 1.69 2.88 -5.80
N LEU A 32 0.73 1.95 -5.85
CA LEU A 32 -0.63 2.20 -5.40
C LEU A 32 -0.76 2.27 -3.88
N TYR A 33 -0.02 1.44 -3.14
CA TYR A 33 0.03 1.53 -1.67
C TYR A 33 0.64 2.86 -1.22
N LYS A 34 1.74 3.30 -1.84
CA LYS A 34 2.33 4.62 -1.54
C LYS A 34 1.36 5.75 -1.78
N ARG A 35 0.66 5.74 -2.92
CA ARG A 35 -0.38 6.74 -3.22
C ARG A 35 -1.56 6.68 -2.24
N SER A 36 -1.91 5.49 -1.75
CA SER A 36 -2.92 5.33 -0.69
C SER A 36 -2.47 6.05 0.58
N LEU A 37 -1.23 5.81 1.03
CA LEU A 37 -0.63 6.42 2.21
C LEU A 37 -0.47 7.94 2.08
N GLU A 38 -0.13 8.45 0.89
CA GLU A 38 -0.10 9.88 0.58
C GLU A 38 -1.48 10.54 0.69
N ALA A 39 -2.54 9.82 0.28
CA ALA A 39 -3.91 10.31 0.39
C ALA A 39 -4.38 10.31 1.85
N TRP A 40 -4.19 9.19 2.54
CA TRP A 40 -4.44 9.03 3.97
C TRP A 40 -3.68 7.81 4.52
N PRO A 41 -2.81 7.95 5.54
CA PRO A 41 -2.12 6.82 6.14
C PRO A 41 -3.10 5.82 6.79
N THR A 42 -2.99 4.54 6.44
CA THR A 42 -3.80 3.45 7.02
C THR A 42 -2.91 2.25 7.38
N ALA A 43 -3.31 1.50 8.41
CA ALA A 43 -2.59 0.32 8.84
C ALA A 43 -2.58 -0.77 7.75
N GLU A 44 -3.68 -0.90 7.00
CA GLU A 44 -3.81 -1.85 5.89
C GLU A 44 -2.78 -1.56 4.79
N ALA A 45 -2.64 -0.29 4.40
CA ALA A 45 -1.71 0.07 3.33
C ALA A 45 -0.25 -0.19 3.75
N HIS A 46 0.15 0.14 4.98
CA HIS A 46 1.48 -0.20 5.51
C HIS A 46 1.71 -1.72 5.56
N THR A 47 0.74 -2.46 6.10
CA THR A 47 0.85 -3.93 6.24
C THR A 47 1.07 -4.60 4.89
N PHE A 48 0.23 -4.28 3.91
CA PHE A 48 0.32 -4.93 2.61
C PHE A 48 1.50 -4.40 1.77
N LEU A 49 1.91 -3.15 1.95
CA LEU A 49 3.13 -2.62 1.35
C LEU A 49 4.36 -3.37 1.87
N GLY A 50 4.47 -3.56 3.18
CA GLY A 50 5.53 -4.36 3.80
C GLY A 50 5.57 -5.79 3.28
N TRP A 51 4.41 -6.45 3.17
CA TRP A 51 4.33 -7.79 2.58
C TRP A 51 4.72 -7.81 1.10
N THR A 52 4.35 -6.79 0.34
CA THR A 52 4.72 -6.68 -1.08
C THR A 52 6.23 -6.53 -1.25
N TYR A 53 6.88 -5.73 -0.41
CA TYR A 53 8.34 -5.63 -0.35
C TYR A 53 8.98 -6.98 0.03
N SER A 54 8.42 -7.68 1.01
CA SER A 54 8.88 -9.02 1.40
C SER A 54 8.81 -10.02 0.24
N PHE A 55 7.73 -10.01 -0.56
CA PHE A 55 7.60 -10.85 -1.75
C PHE A 55 8.63 -10.54 -2.85
N GLN A 56 9.15 -9.31 -2.91
CA GLN A 56 10.26 -8.94 -3.79
C GLN A 56 11.65 -9.21 -3.18
N GLY A 57 11.73 -9.72 -1.95
CA GLY A 57 12.99 -9.89 -1.22
C GLY A 57 13.59 -8.57 -0.70
N ARG A 58 12.83 -7.47 -0.72
CA ARG A 58 13.25 -6.14 -0.26
C ARG A 58 12.99 -5.99 1.24
N ILE A 59 13.76 -6.71 2.05
CA ILE A 59 13.48 -6.90 3.47
C ILE A 59 13.68 -5.61 4.27
N GLU A 60 14.66 -4.78 3.92
CA GLU A 60 14.93 -3.49 4.57
C GLU A 60 13.76 -2.51 4.41
N GLU A 61 13.10 -2.55 3.26
CA GLU A 61 11.96 -1.70 2.97
C GLU A 61 10.70 -2.26 3.63
N ALA A 62 10.57 -3.59 3.70
CA ALA A 62 9.48 -4.23 4.44
C ALA A 62 9.51 -3.92 5.94
N THR A 63 10.69 -3.87 6.58
CA THR A 63 10.81 -3.55 8.00
C THR A 63 10.54 -2.09 8.31
N ALA A 64 10.82 -1.19 7.37
CA ALA A 64 10.51 0.24 7.52
C ALA A 64 9.00 0.51 7.62
N GLU A 65 8.16 -0.33 6.99
CA GLU A 65 6.70 -0.23 7.08
C GLU A 65 6.12 -0.74 8.40
N CYS A 66 6.93 -1.37 9.26
CA CYS A 66 6.53 -1.94 10.54
C CYS A 66 6.93 -1.09 11.76
N LEU A 67 7.56 0.07 11.55
CA LEU A 67 8.04 1.00 12.60
C LEU A 67 7.05 2.13 12.86
#